data_AF-A0A959BBF3-F1
#
_entry.id   AF-A0A959BBF3-F1
#
_cell.length_a   1.000
_cell.length_b   1.000
_cell.length_c   1.000
_cell.angle_alpha   90.00
_cell.angle_beta   90.00
_cell.angle_gamma   90.00
#
_symmetry.space_group_name_H-M   'P 1'
#
loop_
_entity.id
_entity.type
_entity.pdbx_description
1 polymer ?
#
loop_
_entity_poly.entity_id
_entity_poly.type
_entity_poly.pdbx_seq_one_letter_code
_entity_poly.pdbx_strand_id
1 'polypeptide(L)' 'MPYQPTLAYAREQDRRDPLRSYRDQFYFPQHRGKDVLYFCGNSLGLQPKSAQAAILHELEHWKAYGVEGH' A
#
# COMPACT_ATOMS: atom_id res chain seq x y z
N MET A 1 -20.35 16.51 11.19
CA MET A 1 -21.47 16.22 10.25
C MET A 1 -22.07 14.88 10.66
N PRO A 2 -23.40 14.73 10.67
CA PRO A 2 -24.03 13.44 10.94
C PRO A 2 -23.72 12.45 9.79
N TYR A 3 -23.61 11.17 10.13
CA TYR A 3 -23.41 10.09 9.17
C TYR A 3 -24.59 9.99 8.18
N GLN A 4 -24.29 9.68 6.92
CA GLN A 4 -25.30 9.40 5.89
C GLN A 4 -24.91 8.17 5.06
N PRO A 5 -25.77 7.16 4.91
CA PRO A 5 -25.47 5.94 4.15
C PRO A 5 -25.63 6.15 2.63
N THR A 6 -24.94 7.14 2.07
CA THR A 6 -25.00 7.48 0.64
C THR A 6 -23.62 7.48 0.00
N LEU A 7 -23.56 7.20 -1.32
CA LEU A 7 -22.30 7.25 -2.07
C LEU A 7 -21.66 8.65 -2.06
N ALA A 8 -22.47 9.71 -2.09
CA ALA A 8 -22.00 11.09 -2.04
C ALA A 8 -21.28 11.38 -0.72
N TYR A 9 -21.83 10.89 0.40
CA TYR A 9 -21.22 11.01 1.71
C TYR A 9 -19.86 10.29 1.78
N ALA A 10 -19.79 9.04 1.30
CA ALA A 10 -18.54 8.27 1.27
C ALA A 10 -17.44 8.97 0.46
N ARG A 11 -17.78 9.47 -0.74
CA ARG A 11 -16.84 10.23 -1.59
C ARG A 11 -16.38 11.55 -0.98
N GLU A 12 -17.21 12.21 -0.16
CA GLU A 12 -16.80 13.39 0.61
C GLU A 12 -15.83 13.00 1.72
N GLN A 13 -16.07 11.88 2.42
CA GLN A 13 -15.12 11.41 3.44
C GLN A 13 -13.78 11.05 2.82
N ASP A 14 -13.75 10.34 1.68
CA ASP A 14 -12.51 10.03 0.96
C ASP A 14 -11.73 11.31 0.60
N ARG A 15 -12.41 12.37 0.15
CA ARG A 15 -11.75 13.65 -0.21
C ARG A 15 -11.19 14.40 0.99
N ARG A 16 -11.79 14.23 2.17
CA ARG A 16 -11.37 14.90 3.40
C ARG A 16 -10.34 14.12 4.21
N ASP A 17 -10.07 12.87 3.84
CA ASP A 17 -9.08 12.03 4.51
C ASP A 17 -7.66 12.57 4.27
N PRO A 18 -6.96 13.08 5.31
CA PRO A 18 -5.59 13.56 5.16
C PRO A 18 -4.60 12.44 4.82
N LEU A 19 -4.98 11.18 5.02
CA LEU A 19 -4.15 10.00 4.74
C LEU A 19 -4.41 9.39 3.35
N ARG A 20 -5.34 9.95 2.57
CA ARG A 20 -5.75 9.41 1.25
C ARG A 20 -4.57 9.07 0.35
N SER A 21 -3.53 9.90 0.35
CA SER A 21 -2.33 9.73 -0.49
C SER A 21 -1.48 8.51 -0.13
N TYR A 22 -1.58 7.97 1.09
CA TYR A 22 -0.86 6.75 1.47
C TYR A 22 -1.33 5.54 0.69
N ARG A 23 -2.58 5.53 0.21
CA ARG A 23 -3.09 4.46 -0.67
C ARG A 23 -2.19 4.26 -1.89
N ASP A 24 -1.64 5.35 -2.43
CA ASP A 24 -0.79 5.31 -3.63
C ASP A 24 0.59 4.69 -3.37
N GLN A 25 0.94 4.42 -2.11
CA GLN A 25 2.20 3.78 -1.72
C GLN A 25 2.13 2.24 -1.75
N PHE A 26 0.98 1.65 -2.06
CA PHE A 26 0.78 0.19 -2.04
C PHE A 26 0.38 -0.37 -3.41
N TYR A 27 0.68 -1.65 -3.64
CA TYR A 27 0.17 -2.39 -4.78
C TYR A 27 -1.19 -3.01 -4.46
N PHE A 28 -2.24 -2.61 -5.20
CA PHE A 28 -3.56 -3.21 -5.11
C PHE A 28 -3.72 -4.34 -6.14
N PRO A 29 -4.07 -5.57 -5.71
CA PRO A 29 -4.44 -6.64 -6.61
C PRO A 29 -5.58 -6.22 -7.54
N GLN A 30 -5.49 -6.60 -8.81
CA GLN A 30 -6.48 -6.29 -9.82
C GLN A 30 -7.34 -7.52 -10.13
N HIS A 31 -8.65 -7.32 -10.24
CA HIS A 31 -9.56 -8.28 -10.85
C HIS A 31 -10.20 -7.64 -12.08
N ARG A 32 -9.93 -8.18 -13.27
CA ARG A 32 -10.38 -7.61 -14.57
C ARG A 32 -10.00 -6.14 -14.74
N GLY A 33 -8.78 -5.78 -14.34
CA GLY A 33 -8.24 -4.42 -14.46
C GLY A 33 -8.83 -3.39 -13.49
N LYS A 34 -9.46 -3.84 -12.40
CA LYS A 34 -9.95 -2.98 -11.32
C LYS A 34 -9.37 -3.42 -9.98
N ASP A 35 -9.01 -2.46 -9.14
CA ASP A 35 -8.61 -2.69 -7.75
C ASP A 35 -9.66 -3.55 -7.03
N VAL A 36 -9.20 -4.59 -6.35
CA VAL A 36 -10.03 -5.38 -5.45
C VAL A 36 -10.29 -4.61 -4.15
N LEU A 37 -11.47 -4.77 -3.57
CA LEU A 37 -11.78 -4.36 -2.20
C LEU A 37 -11.06 -5.30 -1.22
N TYR A 38 -9.88 -4.91 -0.79
CA TYR A 38 -9.00 -5.75 0.02
C TYR A 38 -9.21 -5.49 1.53
N PHE A 39 -10.06 -6.29 2.17
CA PHE A 39 -10.39 -6.17 3.60
C PHE A 39 -9.73 -7.23 4.50
N CYS A 40 -8.68 -7.89 4.01
CA CYS A 40 -7.93 -8.91 4.76
C CYS A 40 -6.48 -8.47 5.11
N GLY A 41 -6.22 -7.16 5.14
CA GLY A 41 -4.91 -6.59 5.50
C GLY A 41 -4.41 -6.93 6.91
N ASN A 42 -5.30 -7.40 7.78
CA ASN A 42 -4.97 -7.90 9.12
C ASN A 42 -4.24 -9.25 9.11
N SER A 43 -4.40 -10.04 8.04
CA SER A 43 -3.71 -11.33 7.89
C SER A 43 -2.45 -11.18 7.06
N LEU A 44 -2.55 -10.51 5.92
CA LEU A 44 -1.41 -10.17 5.06
C LEU A 44 -1.57 -8.75 4.54
N GLY A 45 -0.64 -7.88 4.89
CA GLY A 45 -0.64 -6.49 4.40
C GLY A 45 -0.37 -6.43 2.89
N LEU A 46 -0.91 -5.40 2.24
CA LEU A 46 -0.52 -5.10 0.86
C LEU A 46 0.97 -4.76 0.82
N GLN A 47 1.64 -5.16 -0.25
CA GLN A 47 3.05 -4.84 -0.45
C GLN A 47 3.22 -3.32 -0.65
N PRO A 48 4.03 -2.64 0.18
CA PRO A 48 4.39 -1.25 -0.09
C PRO A 48 5.34 -1.22 -1.30
N LYS A 49 5.20 -0.20 -2.16
CA LYS A 49 6.00 -0.04 -3.38
C LYS A 49 7.50 0.04 -3.10
N SER A 50 7.89 0.49 -1.91
CA SER A 50 9.28 0.57 -1.46
C SER A 50 9.91 -0.79 -1.10
N ALA A 51 9.11 -1.83 -0.79
CA ALA A 51 9.64 -3.11 -0.29
C ALA A 51 10.60 -3.77 -1.28
N GLN A 52 10.29 -3.72 -2.58
CA GLN A 52 11.16 -4.31 -3.60
C GLN A 52 12.53 -3.64 -3.64
N ALA A 53 12.56 -2.30 -3.59
CA ALA A 53 13.83 -1.55 -3.60
C ALA A 53 14.67 -1.84 -2.35
N ALA A 54 14.03 -1.92 -1.17
CA ALA A 54 14.71 -2.26 0.07
C ALA A 54 15.33 -3.66 0.02
N ILE A 55 14.58 -4.67 -0.45
CA ILE A 55 15.09 -6.04 -0.58
C ILE A 55 16.27 -6.09 -1.57
N LEU A 56 16.15 -5.43 -2.73
CA LEU A 56 17.23 -5.37 -3.72
C LEU A 56 18.48 -4.69 -3.18
N HIS A 57 18.33 -3.66 -2.34
CA HIS A 57 19.44 -2.98 -1.70
C HIS A 57 20.25 -3.94 -0.81
N GLU A 58 19.58 -4.70 0.05
CA GLU A 58 20.21 -5.70 0.92
C GLU A 58 20.91 -6.81 0.11
N LEU A 59 20.26 -7.27 -0.96
CA LEU A 59 20.83 -8.32 -1.81
C LEU A 59 22.09 -7.85 -2.53
N GLU A 60 22.13 -6.61 -3.03
CA GLU A 60 23.33 -6.06 -3.66
C GLU A 60 24.44 -5.78 -2.64
N HIS A 61 24.12 -5.35 -1.41
CA HIS A 61 25.12 -5.19 -0.35
C HIS A 61 25.75 -6.52 0.03
N TRP A 62 24.94 -7.55 0.24
CA TRP A 62 25.45 -8.88 0.54
C TRP A 62 26.34 -9.43 -0.57
N LYS A 63 25.93 -9.26 -1.83
CA LYS A 63 26.73 -9.66 -3.00
C LYS A 63 28.07 -8.91 -3.09
N ALA A 64 28.09 -7.62 -2.77
CA ALA A 64 29.29 -6.79 -2.91
C ALA A 64 30.28 -6.95 -1.75
N TYR A 65 29.77 -7.09 -0.53
CA TYR A 65 30.58 -6.95 0.70
C TYR A 65 30.54 -8.19 1.61
N GLY A 66 29.70 -9.18 1.31
CA GLY A 66 29.56 -10.37 2.15
C GLY A 66 29.12 -10.00 3.56
N VAL A 67 29.89 -10.39 4.57
CA VAL A 67 29.62 -10.09 5.99
C VAL A 67 29.76 -8.60 6.33
N GLU A 68 30.55 -7.84 5.55
CA GLU A 68 30.76 -6.40 5.73
C GLU A 68 29.63 -5.56 5.12
N GLY A 69 28.59 -6.20 4.56
CA GLY A 69 27.44 -5.52 3.93
C GLY A 69 26.27 -5.24 4.87
N HIS A 70 26.43 -5.46 6.18
CA HIS A 70 25.40 -5.28 7.22
C HIS A 70 25.57 -3.98 8.01
#